data_AF-A0A1G3AS64-F1
#
_entry.id   AF-A0A1G3AS64-F1
#
_cell.length_a   1.000
_cell.length_b   1.000
_cell.length_c   1.000
_cell.angle_alpha   90.00
_cell.angle_beta   90.00
_cell.angle_gamma   90.00
#
_symmetry.space_group_name_H-M   'P 1'
#
loop_
_entity.id
_entity.type
_entity.pdbx_description
1 polymer ?
#
loop_
_entity_poly.entity_id
_entity_poly.type
_entity_poly.pdbx_seq_one_letter_code
_entity_poly.pdbx_strand_id
1 'polypeptide(L)'
;MTNNNKEEEEIKIRRMINDYVANSPYRLNPDVKIVDRVVKGLVMRKMKYGHPYCPCRLVMGDFEKDKKIICPCVYHIEEVERDGECHCNLFVSVNYHINNNEGE
;
A
#
# COMPACT_ATOMS: atom_id res chain seq x y z
N MET A 1 -4.78 -14.82 -19.13
CA MET A 1 -5.08 -13.50 -18.54
C MET A 1 -4.12 -12.51 -19.16
N THR A 2 -4.62 -11.58 -19.97
CA THR A 2 -3.84 -10.66 -20.80
C THR A 2 -3.10 -9.61 -19.97
N ASN A 3 -1.89 -9.23 -20.40
CA ASN A 3 -1.09 -8.16 -19.79
C ASN A 3 -1.86 -6.85 -19.60
N ASN A 4 -2.81 -6.56 -20.50
CA ASN A 4 -3.59 -5.32 -20.52
C ASN A 4 -4.42 -5.11 -19.24
N ASN A 5 -5.04 -6.16 -18.68
CA ASN A 5 -5.87 -6.01 -17.47
C ASN A 5 -5.03 -5.67 -16.22
N LYS A 6 -3.80 -6.17 -16.15
CA LYS A 6 -2.91 -5.89 -15.02
C LYS A 6 -2.44 -4.44 -15.03
N GLU A 7 -2.13 -3.90 -16.21
CA GLU A 7 -1.72 -2.51 -16.38
C GLU A 7 -2.85 -1.54 -16.04
N GLU A 8 -4.08 -1.84 -16.48
CA GLU A 8 -5.26 -1.06 -16.11
C GLU A 8 -5.50 -1.03 -14.59
N GLU A 9 -5.39 -2.17 -13.92
CA GLU A 9 -5.52 -2.22 -12.45
C GLU A 9 -4.37 -1.48 -11.77
N GLU A 10 -3.13 -1.54 -12.29
CA GLU A 10 -2.01 -0.77 -11.76
C GLU A 10 -2.27 0.74 -11.84
N ILE A 11 -2.78 1.24 -12.97
CA ILE A 11 -3.16 2.65 -13.13
C ILE A 11 -4.23 3.05 -12.10
N LYS A 12 -5.26 2.21 -11.90
CA LYS A 12 -6.32 2.47 -10.91
C LYS A 12 -5.79 2.50 -9.49
N ILE A 13 -4.91 1.56 -9.13
CA ILE A 13 -4.29 1.51 -7.79
C ILE A 13 -3.40 2.73 -7.57
N ARG A 14 -2.57 3.11 -8.54
CA ARG A 14 -1.74 4.31 -8.46
C ARG A 14 -2.58 5.57 -8.28
N ARG A 15 -3.67 5.71 -9.04
CA ARG A 15 -4.61 6.82 -8.88
C ARG A 15 -5.22 6.83 -7.47
N MET A 16 -5.71 5.68 -7.00
CA MET A 16 -6.31 5.55 -5.67
C MET A 16 -5.35 5.98 -4.55
N ILE A 17 -4.08 5.54 -4.57
CA ILE A 17 -3.10 5.92 -3.55
C ILE A 17 -2.70 7.40 -3.66
N ASN A 18 -2.60 7.94 -4.88
CA ASN A 18 -2.27 9.35 -5.12
C ASN A 18 -3.40 10.27 -4.64
N ASP A 19 -4.65 9.92 -4.94
CA ASP A 19 -5.83 10.65 -4.47
C ASP A 19 -5.93 10.61 -2.94
N TYR A 20 -5.57 9.47 -2.32
CA TYR A 20 -5.52 9.35 -0.87
C TYR A 20 -4.47 10.26 -0.24
N VAL A 21 -3.21 10.21 -0.72
CA VAL A 21 -2.14 11.04 -0.14
C VAL A 21 -2.39 12.54 -0.36
N ALA A 22 -3.00 12.94 -1.49
CA ALA A 22 -3.34 14.33 -1.76
C ALA A 22 -4.33 14.93 -0.76
N ASN A 23 -5.14 14.10 -0.10
CA ASN A 23 -6.16 14.51 0.87
C ASN A 23 -5.85 14.05 2.30
N SER A 24 -4.60 13.69 2.58
CA SER A 24 -4.18 13.15 3.88
C SER A 24 -2.87 13.81 4.34
N PRO A 25 -2.48 13.69 5.63
CA PRO A 25 -1.17 14.15 6.10
C PRO A 25 -0.01 13.22 5.69
N TYR A 26 -0.27 12.15 4.94
CA TYR A 26 0.73 11.14 4.59
C TYR A 26 1.39 11.44 3.25
N ARG A 27 2.60 10.89 3.08
CA ARG A 27 3.30 10.86 1.78
C ARG A 27 3.49 9.41 1.35
N LEU A 28 3.73 9.21 0.05
CA LEU A 28 4.29 7.94 -0.40
C LEU A 28 5.76 7.85 0.02
N ASN A 29 6.24 6.64 0.26
CA ASN A 29 7.65 6.41 0.53
C ASN A 29 8.51 6.96 -0.62
N PRO A 30 9.58 7.72 -0.32
CA PRO A 30 10.43 8.31 -1.35
C PRO A 30 11.24 7.27 -2.15
N ASP A 31 11.42 6.04 -1.64
CA ASP A 31 11.96 4.94 -2.44
C ASP A 31 10.88 4.37 -3.37
N VAL A 32 10.96 4.78 -4.64
CA VAL A 32 10.06 4.32 -5.71
C VAL A 32 10.03 2.79 -5.87
N LYS A 33 11.12 2.08 -5.53
CA LYS A 33 11.16 0.61 -5.61
C LYS A 33 10.26 -0.03 -4.55
N ILE A 34 10.15 0.58 -3.37
CA ILE A 34 9.22 0.14 -2.32
C ILE A 34 7.79 0.39 -2.79
N VAL A 35 7.49 1.60 -3.25
CA VAL A 35 6.16 1.97 -3.77
C VAL A 35 5.71 1.01 -4.87
N ASP A 36 6.57 0.77 -5.86
CA ASP A 36 6.26 -0.11 -6.99
C ASP A 36 6.02 -1.57 -6.56
N ARG A 37 6.80 -2.07 -5.59
CA ARG A 37 6.63 -3.41 -5.03
C ARG A 37 5.28 -3.55 -4.33
N VAL A 38 4.91 -2.56 -3.52
CA VAL A 38 3.63 -2.57 -2.80
C VAL A 38 2.46 -2.44 -3.78
N VAL A 39 2.53 -1.52 -4.74
CA VAL A 39 1.52 -1.34 -5.80
C VAL A 39 1.29 -2.66 -6.55
N LYS A 40 2.35 -3.33 -6.99
CA LYS A 40 2.24 -4.66 -7.64
C LYS A 40 1.55 -5.66 -6.72
N GLY A 41 1.88 -5.66 -5.43
CA GLY A 41 1.20 -6.48 -4.43
C GLY A 41 -0.31 -6.20 -4.34
N LEU A 42 -0.69 -4.92 -4.28
CA LEU A 42 -2.09 -4.48 -4.24
C LEU A 42 -2.85 -4.89 -5.50
N VAL A 43 -2.25 -4.73 -6.69
CA VAL A 43 -2.82 -5.18 -7.97
C VAL A 43 -3.07 -6.69 -7.95
N MET A 44 -2.08 -7.49 -7.53
CA MET A 44 -2.24 -8.93 -7.44
C MET A 44 -3.34 -9.34 -6.47
N ARG A 45 -3.48 -8.64 -5.33
CA ARG A 45 -4.56 -8.88 -4.36
C ARG A 45 -5.93 -8.49 -4.93
N LYS A 46 -6.01 -7.35 -5.62
CA LYS A 46 -7.23 -6.87 -6.29
C LYS A 46 -7.70 -7.84 -7.35
N MET A 47 -6.81 -8.31 -8.22
CA MET A 47 -7.15 -9.29 -9.25
C MET A 47 -7.55 -10.65 -8.67
N LYS A 48 -6.93 -11.08 -7.56
CA LYS A 48 -7.19 -12.39 -6.95
C LYS A 48 -8.44 -12.43 -6.06
N TYR A 49 -8.68 -11.38 -5.27
CA TYR A 49 -9.69 -11.37 -4.21
C TYR A 49 -10.76 -10.27 -4.38
N GLY A 50 -10.69 -9.48 -5.45
CA GLY A 50 -11.66 -8.41 -5.72
C GLY A 50 -11.41 -7.08 -5.01
N HIS A 51 -10.48 -7.03 -4.05
CA HIS A 51 -10.10 -5.81 -3.32
C HIS A 51 -8.59 -5.67 -3.17
N PRO A 52 -8.05 -4.43 -3.10
CA PRO A 52 -6.63 -4.18 -2.91
C PRO A 52 -6.24 -4.38 -1.44
N TYR A 53 -6.33 -5.60 -0.93
CA TYR A 53 -5.91 -5.95 0.42
C TYR A 53 -4.40 -5.69 0.62
N CYS A 54 -3.96 -5.27 1.81
CA CYS A 54 -2.55 -5.01 2.10
C CYS A 54 -1.74 -6.26 1.73
N PRO A 55 -0.70 -6.14 0.88
CA PRO A 55 0.15 -7.29 0.58
C PRO A 55 0.90 -7.81 1.81
N CYS A 56 1.01 -6.97 2.84
CA CYS A 56 1.66 -7.24 4.12
C CYS A 56 0.79 -8.02 5.13
N ARG A 57 -0.49 -8.28 4.84
CA ARG A 57 -1.40 -8.96 5.78
C ARG A 57 -2.02 -10.20 5.16
N LEU A 58 -2.35 -11.15 6.03
CA LEU A 58 -3.02 -12.38 5.64
C LEU A 58 -4.50 -12.09 5.30
N VAL A 59 -4.92 -12.53 4.13
CA VAL A 59 -6.34 -12.51 3.71
C VAL A 59 -6.94 -13.84 4.14
N MET A 60 -7.94 -13.79 5.03
CA MET A 60 -8.56 -14.97 5.63
C MET A 60 -9.66 -15.59 4.75
N GLY A 61 -10.13 -14.85 3.72
CA GLY A 61 -11.25 -15.26 2.87
C GLY A 61 -12.62 -14.93 3.46
N ASP A 62 -12.64 -14.13 4.52
CA ASP A 62 -13.85 -13.69 5.23
C ASP A 62 -13.91 -12.16 5.10
N PHE A 63 -14.81 -11.67 4.23
CA PHE A 63 -14.87 -10.25 3.87
C PHE A 63 -15.05 -9.34 5.10
N GLU A 64 -15.86 -9.74 6.08
CA GLU A 64 -16.11 -8.90 7.27
C GLU A 64 -14.85 -8.74 8.13
N LYS A 65 -14.00 -9.77 8.16
CA LYS A 65 -12.70 -9.71 8.84
C LYS A 65 -11.63 -9.04 8.00
N ASP A 66 -11.67 -9.23 6.70
CA ASP A 66 -10.64 -8.77 5.78
C ASP A 66 -10.85 -7.31 5.35
N LYS A 67 -12.05 -6.73 5.49
CA LYS A 67 -12.32 -5.33 5.09
C LYS A 67 -11.37 -4.33 5.75
N LYS A 68 -10.93 -4.60 6.99
CA LYS A 68 -9.97 -3.77 7.74
C LYS A 68 -8.58 -3.74 7.11
N ILE A 69 -8.24 -4.72 6.27
CA ILE A 69 -6.96 -4.81 5.57
C ILE A 69 -7.03 -4.35 4.11
N ILE A 70 -8.17 -3.83 3.63
CA ILE A 70 -8.25 -3.16 2.31
C ILE A 70 -7.41 -1.88 2.36
N CYS A 71 -6.54 -1.66 1.38
CA CYS A 71 -5.70 -0.47 1.33
C CYS A 71 -6.51 0.79 0.94
N PRO A 72 -6.33 1.94 1.63
CA PRO A 72 -5.53 2.13 2.85
C PRO A 72 -6.13 1.41 4.06
N CYS A 73 -5.36 0.52 4.70
CA CYS A 73 -5.89 -0.31 5.79
C CYS A 73 -6.00 0.48 7.08
N VAL A 74 -6.98 0.17 7.92
CA VAL A 74 -7.26 0.94 9.16
C VAL A 74 -6.04 1.10 10.08
N TYR A 75 -5.11 0.14 10.03
CA TYR A 75 -3.90 0.11 10.84
C TYR A 75 -2.84 1.11 10.43
N HIS A 76 -2.83 1.56 9.17
CA HIS A 76 -1.73 2.39 8.68
C HIS A 76 -1.65 3.73 9.43
N ILE A 77 -2.76 4.19 10.02
CA ILE A 77 -2.83 5.45 10.76
C ILE A 77 -1.96 5.36 12.01
N GLU A 78 -2.23 4.37 12.86
CA GLU A 78 -1.48 4.12 14.09
C GLU A 78 -0.03 3.72 13.80
N GLU A 79 0.22 2.98 12.72
CA GLU A 79 1.59 2.59 12.33
C GLU A 79 2.40 3.79 11.88
N VAL A 80 1.86 4.68 11.05
CA VAL A 80 2.59 5.89 10.64
C VAL A 80 2.77 6.85 11.82
N GLU A 81 1.80 6.94 12.73
CA GLU A 81 1.94 7.76 13.93
C GLU A 81 3.04 7.25 14.88
N ARG A 82 3.10 5.93 15.08
CA ARG A 82 4.06 5.29 15.99
C ARG A 82 5.45 5.15 15.39
N ASP A 83 5.52 4.68 14.14
CA ASP A 83 6.75 4.19 13.52
C ASP A 83 7.24 5.11 12.38
N GLY A 84 6.46 6.13 12.01
CA GLY A 84 6.77 7.05 10.91
C GLY A 84 6.46 6.49 9.52
N GLU A 85 6.14 5.20 9.42
CA GLU A 85 5.75 4.49 8.20
C GLU A 85 4.69 3.42 8.50
N CYS A 86 3.82 3.11 7.55
CA CYS A 86 2.92 1.96 7.69
C CYS A 86 3.67 0.64 7.52
N HIS A 87 3.12 -0.47 7.98
CA HIS A 87 3.85 -1.76 7.98
C HIS A 87 4.33 -2.24 6.60
N CYS A 88 3.70 -1.82 5.51
CA CYS A 88 4.16 -2.14 4.15
C CYS A 88 5.12 -1.10 3.55
N ASN A 89 5.46 -0.06 4.30
CA ASN A 89 6.31 1.06 3.93
C ASN A 89 5.80 1.84 2.70
N LEU A 90 4.48 1.83 2.45
CA LEU A 90 3.88 2.60 1.36
C LEU A 90 3.61 4.05 1.76
N PHE A 91 2.94 4.23 2.90
CA PHE A 91 2.61 5.53 3.46
C PHE A 91 3.59 5.87 4.56
N VAL A 92 4.08 7.10 4.54
CA VAL A 92 5.06 7.62 5.49
C VAL A 92 4.60 8.97 6.03
N SER A 93 5.08 9.33 7.22
CA SER A 93 4.83 10.63 7.81
C SER A 93 5.56 11.75 7.03
N VAL A 94 5.14 13.00 7.23
CA VAL A 94 5.81 14.16 6.63
C VAL A 94 7.28 14.33 7.07
N ASN A 95 7.63 13.77 8.23
CA ASN A 95 8.97 13.82 8.83
C ASN A 95 9.79 12.55 8.55
N TYR A 96 9.31 11.68 7.66
CA TYR A 96 10.04 10.46 7.31
C TYR A 96 11.36 10.79 6.62
N HIS A 97 12.42 10.13 7.06
CA HIS A 97 13.76 10.23 6.49
C HIS A 97 14.20 8.86 6.00
N ILE A 98 14.85 8.81 4.83
CA ILE A 98 15.46 7.59 4.32
C ILE A 98 16.67 7.29 5.20
N ASN A 99 16.61 6.20 5.96
CA ASN A 99 17.77 5.65 6.61
C ASN A 99 18.55 4.85 5.57
N ASN A 100 19.60 5.46 4.99
CA ASN A 100 20.54 4.79 4.12
C ASN A 100 21.45 3.85 4.94
N ASN A 101 20.88 2.83 5.57
CA ASN A 101 21.65 1.72 6.12
C ASN A 101 21.77 0.66 5.02
N GLU A 102 22.64 0.94 4.03
CA GLU A 102 23.23 -0.12 3.23
C GLU A 102 24.18 -0.91 4.14
N GLY A 103 23.78 -2.12 4.54
CA GLY A 103 24.69 -3.07 5.18
C GLY A 103 24.08 -3.84 6.34
N GLU A 104 23.62 -5.05 6.05
CA GLU A 104 24.20 -6.30 6.56
C GLU A 104 23.82 -7.47 5.65
#